data_AF-X1TB44-F1
#
_entry.id   AF-X1TB44-F1
#
_cell.length_a   1.000
_cell.length_b   1.000
_cell.length_c   1.000
_cell.angle_alpha   90.00
_cell.angle_beta   90.00
_cell.angle_gamma   90.00
#
_symmetry.space_group_name_H-M   'P 1'
#
loop_
_entity.id
_entity.type
_entity.pdbx_description
1 polymer ?
#
loop_
_entity_poly.entity_id
_entity_poly.type
_entity_poly.pdbx_seq_one_letter_code
_entity_poly.pdbx_strand_id
1 'polypeptide(L)'
;MTSNIEEYTIPLTHKKRGVIEDISEIAAVGHRVVHGGEEFSNSTVITPRVIRVIKSYFKLAPLHNPPNLLGIKVARKLLPGIKHVAVFDTAFHQTIPPSAYLYALPYNFYRRDKIRKYGFHGTSHKYVALKAAEILRKPITKLKLITCHLGNGCSITAVKGGKSINTSMGFTPLEGLVMGTRSGDIDPAIVFYLMNKKNLSVAKIDNLLNKKSGLLGMSG
;
A
#
# COMPACT_ATOMS: atom_id res chain seq x y z
N MET A 1 -3.26 26.94 12.07
CA MET A 1 -2.35 26.19 12.96
C MET A 1 -0.98 26.08 12.30
N THR A 2 -0.12 27.05 12.54
CA THR A 2 1.31 26.99 12.26
C THR A 2 1.97 26.24 13.40
N SER A 3 2.02 24.90 13.33
CA SER A 3 2.91 24.14 14.20
C SER A 3 4.36 24.45 13.78
N ASN A 4 5.19 24.85 14.76
CA ASN A 4 6.56 25.26 14.54
C ASN A 4 7.36 24.05 14.00
N ILE A 5 8.11 24.29 12.93
CA ILE A 5 8.94 23.31 12.24
C ILE A 5 9.88 22.59 13.22
N GLU A 6 10.35 23.33 14.22
CA GLU A 6 11.23 22.88 15.28
C GLU A 6 10.67 21.69 16.07
N GLU A 7 9.36 21.67 16.39
CA GLU A 7 8.76 20.63 17.24
C GLU A 7 8.90 19.22 16.65
N TYR A 8 8.87 19.10 15.31
CA TYR A 8 8.93 17.81 14.62
C TYR A 8 10.35 17.29 14.38
N THR A 9 11.38 18.14 14.49
CA THR A 9 12.77 17.81 14.15
C THR A 9 13.70 17.82 15.37
N ILE A 10 13.28 18.47 16.46
CA ILE A 10 13.95 18.48 17.78
C ILE A 10 14.39 17.09 18.24
N PRO A 11 13.63 15.99 18.07
CA PRO A 11 14.09 14.68 18.52
C PRO A 11 15.36 14.19 17.80
N LEU A 12 15.52 14.53 16.52
CA LEU A 12 16.65 14.08 15.71
C LEU A 12 17.93 14.85 16.02
N THR A 13 17.81 16.15 16.34
CA THR A 13 18.93 17.05 16.66
C THR A 13 19.12 17.24 18.17
N HIS A 14 18.42 16.46 19.01
CA HIS A 14 18.47 16.62 20.45
C HIS A 14 19.89 16.39 21.01
N LYS A 15 20.47 17.34 21.75
CA LYS A 15 21.88 17.29 22.20
C LYS A 15 22.33 16.00 22.90
N LYS A 16 21.42 15.30 23.61
CA LYS A 16 21.75 14.06 24.35
C LYS A 16 21.25 12.76 23.72
N ARG A 17 20.31 12.85 22.77
CA ARG A 17 19.55 11.68 22.26
C ARG A 17 19.33 11.71 20.75
N GLY A 18 19.70 12.81 20.11
CA GLY A 18 19.70 12.99 18.68
C GLY A 18 20.77 12.12 18.04
N VAL A 19 20.63 11.97 16.73
CA VAL A 19 21.47 11.10 15.90
C VAL A 19 22.17 11.88 14.77
N ILE A 20 21.85 13.17 14.65
CA ILE A 20 22.44 14.15 13.74
C ILE A 20 22.61 15.46 14.50
N GLU A 21 23.61 16.25 14.13
CA GLU A 21 23.90 17.55 14.70
C GLU A 21 23.01 18.64 14.08
N ASP A 22 22.81 18.56 12.76
CA ASP A 22 22.00 19.51 12.00
C ASP A 22 21.03 18.84 11.02
N ILE A 23 19.91 19.51 10.76
CA ILE A 23 18.87 18.98 9.88
C ILE A 23 19.33 18.85 8.41
N SER A 24 20.36 19.60 8.01
CA SER A 24 20.96 19.52 6.67
C SER A 24 21.68 18.20 6.39
N GLU A 25 21.98 17.40 7.42
CA GLU A 25 22.52 16.04 7.25
C GLU A 25 21.51 15.08 6.60
N ILE A 26 20.22 15.45 6.58
CA ILE A 26 19.18 14.66 5.92
C ILE A 26 19.31 14.80 4.40
N ALA A 27 19.96 13.83 3.75
CA ALA A 27 20.17 13.83 2.31
C ALA A 27 18.88 13.62 1.48
N ALA A 28 17.90 12.88 2.01
CA ALA A 28 16.64 12.58 1.33
C ALA A 28 15.54 12.12 2.31
N VAL A 29 14.29 12.17 1.88
CA VAL A 29 13.14 11.64 2.63
C VAL A 29 12.32 10.68 1.78
N GLY A 30 12.20 9.43 2.23
CA GLY A 30 11.33 8.42 1.63
C GLY A 30 9.94 8.43 2.25
N HIS A 31 8.90 8.52 1.42
CA HIS A 31 7.50 8.54 1.83
C HIS A 31 6.81 7.27 1.34
N ARG A 32 6.29 6.46 2.27
CA ARG A 32 5.39 5.37 1.89
C ARG A 32 4.07 5.97 1.41
N VAL A 33 3.63 5.52 0.24
CA VAL A 33 2.31 5.84 -0.32
C VAL A 33 1.61 4.54 -0.67
N VAL A 34 0.39 4.34 -0.17
CA VAL A 34 -0.27 3.04 -0.37
C VAL A 34 -0.65 2.81 -1.83
N HIS A 35 -1.31 3.76 -2.49
CA HIS A 35 -1.81 3.56 -3.85
C HIS A 35 -1.14 4.50 -4.86
N GLY A 36 -0.35 3.94 -5.77
CA GLY A 36 0.31 4.67 -6.87
C GLY A 36 -0.41 4.58 -8.21
N GLY A 37 -1.43 3.73 -8.32
CA GLY A 37 -2.16 3.52 -9.57
C GLY A 37 -1.38 2.71 -10.59
N GLU A 38 -1.75 2.87 -11.87
CA GLU A 38 -1.02 2.27 -12.99
C GLU A 38 0.20 3.12 -13.41
N GLU A 39 0.25 4.40 -13.05
CA GLU A 39 1.30 5.33 -13.51
C GLU A 39 2.67 5.08 -12.88
N PHE A 40 2.73 4.55 -11.65
CA PHE A 40 3.98 4.38 -10.92
C PHE A 40 4.29 2.91 -10.65
N SER A 41 5.17 2.36 -11.49
CA SER A 41 5.76 1.02 -11.34
C SER A 41 7.02 0.98 -10.50
N ASN A 42 7.54 2.14 -10.09
CA ASN A 42 8.75 2.29 -9.28
C ASN A 42 8.63 3.48 -8.32
N SER A 43 9.52 3.53 -7.33
CA SER A 43 9.69 4.71 -6.49
C SER A 43 10.05 5.93 -7.35
N THR A 44 9.47 7.09 -7.06
CA THR A 44 9.64 8.29 -7.87
C THR A 44 9.95 9.51 -7.02
N VAL A 45 10.81 10.40 -7.52
CA VAL A 45 10.99 11.73 -6.93
C VAL A 45 9.65 12.47 -6.96
N ILE A 46 9.28 13.09 -5.84
CA ILE A 46 8.01 13.78 -5.67
C ILE A 46 8.03 15.11 -6.43
N THR A 47 7.21 15.17 -7.48
CA THR A 47 6.93 16.37 -8.29
C THR A 47 5.47 16.79 -8.13
N PRO A 48 5.06 17.97 -8.64
CA PRO A 48 3.64 18.35 -8.67
C PRO A 48 2.75 17.32 -9.39
N ARG A 49 3.28 16.64 -10.42
CA ARG A 49 2.56 15.55 -11.10
C ARG A 49 2.31 14.38 -10.16
N VAL A 50 3.32 13.93 -9.42
CA VAL A 50 3.19 12.83 -8.45
C VAL A 50 2.14 13.15 -7.40
N ILE A 51 2.12 14.38 -6.88
CA ILE A 51 1.10 14.83 -5.93
C ILE A 51 -0.32 14.76 -6.53
N ARG A 52 -0.50 15.16 -7.79
CA ARG A 52 -1.81 15.07 -8.47
C ARG A 52 -2.29 13.62 -8.59
N VAL A 53 -1.41 12.70 -8.96
CA VAL A 53 -1.74 11.27 -9.07
C VAL A 53 -2.07 10.69 -7.69
N ILE A 54 -1.30 11.00 -6.64
CA ILE A 54 -1.63 10.54 -5.28
C ILE A 54 -3.05 10.97 -4.87
N LYS A 55 -3.44 12.21 -5.22
CA LYS A 55 -4.79 12.75 -4.98
C LYS A 55 -5.88 12.04 -5.78
N SER A 56 -5.63 11.70 -7.05
CA SER A 56 -6.66 11.02 -7.87
C SER A 56 -7.04 9.65 -7.31
N TYR A 57 -6.14 9.01 -6.57
CA TYR A 57 -6.38 7.73 -5.91
C TYR A 57 -6.96 7.83 -4.48
N PHE A 58 -7.36 9.02 -4.01
CA PHE A 58 -7.98 9.19 -2.68
C PHE A 58 -9.25 8.36 -2.51
N LYS A 59 -10.07 8.25 -3.56
CA LYS A 59 -11.30 7.44 -3.51
C LYS A 59 -11.01 5.95 -3.35
N LEU A 60 -9.88 5.46 -3.89
CA LEU A 60 -9.50 4.05 -3.83
C LEU A 60 -8.75 3.69 -2.55
N ALA A 61 -8.05 4.65 -1.95
CA ALA A 61 -7.31 4.46 -0.70
C ALA A 61 -7.60 5.60 0.30
N PRO A 62 -8.86 5.81 0.71
CA PRO A 62 -9.27 7.00 1.50
C PRO A 62 -8.66 7.03 2.90
N LEU A 63 -8.39 5.87 3.48
CA LEU A 63 -7.75 5.76 4.81
C LEU A 63 -6.22 5.87 4.77
N HIS A 64 -5.61 5.95 3.58
CA HIS A 64 -4.16 5.85 3.44
C HIS A 64 -3.55 7.00 2.62
N ASN A 65 -4.00 7.21 1.38
CA ASN A 65 -3.40 8.21 0.50
C ASN A 65 -3.54 9.66 1.03
N PRO A 66 -4.68 10.08 1.62
CA PRO A 66 -4.80 11.41 2.23
C PRO A 66 -3.79 11.68 3.36
N PRO A 67 -3.67 10.83 4.40
CA PRO A 67 -2.65 11.04 5.43
C PRO A 67 -1.21 10.90 4.90
N ASN A 68 -0.94 10.00 3.93
CA ASN A 68 0.38 9.93 3.29
C ASN A 68 0.73 11.25 2.59
N LEU A 69 -0.21 11.85 1.86
CA LEU A 69 0.02 13.13 1.20
C LEU A 69 0.20 14.28 2.19
N LEU A 70 -0.53 14.26 3.32
CA LEU A 70 -0.33 15.24 4.38
C LEU A 70 1.10 15.16 4.93
N GLY A 71 1.59 13.96 5.23
CA GLY A 71 2.99 13.74 5.67
C GLY A 71 4.01 14.26 4.65
N ILE A 72 3.79 13.98 3.35
CA ILE A 72 4.62 14.52 2.27
C ILE A 72 4.66 16.05 2.30
N LYS A 73 3.49 16.71 2.40
CA LYS A 73 3.39 18.17 2.39
C LYS A 73 4.08 18.80 3.60
N VAL A 74 3.86 18.23 4.78
CA VAL A 74 4.50 18.69 6.03
C VAL A 74 6.01 18.54 5.90
N ALA A 75 6.50 17.34 5.57
CA ALA A 75 7.95 17.10 5.45
C ALA A 75 8.62 18.02 4.42
N ARG A 76 7.98 18.29 3.27
CA ARG A 76 8.51 19.23 2.26
C ARG A 76 8.57 20.68 2.73
N LYS A 77 7.70 21.07 3.67
CA LYS A 77 7.73 22.38 4.31
C LYS A 77 8.84 22.45 5.36
N LEU A 78 9.05 21.36 6.11
CA LEU A 78 10.10 21.26 7.14
C LEU A 78 11.51 21.18 6.53
N LEU A 79 11.64 20.51 5.39
CA LEU A 79 12.91 20.17 4.75
C LEU A 79 12.96 20.73 3.32
N PRO A 80 12.92 22.06 3.13
CA PRO A 80 12.99 22.65 1.81
C PRO A 80 14.33 22.30 1.13
N GLY A 81 14.31 22.06 -0.17
CA GLY A 81 15.51 21.77 -0.96
C GLY A 81 16.00 20.31 -0.95
N ILE A 82 15.54 19.48 -0.01
CA ILE A 82 15.90 18.07 0.06
C ILE A 82 15.08 17.24 -0.95
N LYS A 83 15.64 16.13 -1.44
CA LYS A 83 14.92 15.20 -2.34
C LYS A 83 13.89 14.38 -1.55
N HIS A 84 12.62 14.52 -1.92
CA HIS A 84 11.54 13.67 -1.42
C HIS A 84 11.18 12.61 -2.45
N VAL A 85 11.05 11.35 -2.03
CA VAL A 85 10.73 10.20 -2.89
C VAL A 85 9.46 9.54 -2.40
N ALA A 86 8.51 9.27 -3.29
CA ALA A 86 7.33 8.45 -3.01
C ALA A 86 7.65 6.98 -3.36
N VAL A 87 7.38 6.09 -2.42
CA VAL A 87 7.54 4.64 -2.56
C VAL A 87 6.15 4.01 -2.47
N PHE A 88 5.67 3.45 -3.56
CA PHE A 88 4.30 2.95 -3.66
C PHE A 88 4.20 1.46 -3.31
N ASP A 89 3.24 1.11 -2.44
CA ASP A 89 2.98 -0.31 -2.11
C ASP A 89 2.50 -1.11 -3.33
N THR A 90 1.85 -0.45 -4.31
CA THR A 90 1.35 -1.08 -5.55
C THR A 90 2.44 -1.26 -6.63
N ALA A 91 3.61 -0.62 -6.49
CA ALA A 91 4.60 -0.53 -7.58
C ALA A 91 5.17 -1.91 -7.96
N PHE A 92 5.53 -2.74 -6.97
CA PHE A 92 6.11 -4.06 -7.22
C PHE A 92 5.18 -4.99 -8.03
N HIS A 93 3.88 -4.78 -7.89
CA HIS A 93 2.82 -5.58 -8.51
C HIS A 93 2.44 -5.10 -9.92
N GLN A 94 3.02 -4.01 -10.44
CA GLN A 94 2.78 -3.56 -11.82
C GLN A 94 3.30 -4.54 -12.89
N THR A 95 4.03 -5.57 -12.48
CA THR A 95 4.50 -6.66 -13.36
C THR A 95 3.51 -7.83 -13.48
N ILE A 96 2.37 -7.78 -12.77
CA ILE A 96 1.30 -8.77 -12.89
C ILE A 96 0.69 -8.68 -14.30
N PRO A 97 0.51 -9.81 -15.02
CA PRO A 97 -0.05 -9.81 -16.36
C PRO A 97 -1.58 -9.59 -16.37
N PRO A 98 -2.18 -9.16 -17.49
CA PRO A 98 -3.63 -8.95 -17.62
C PRO A 98 -4.48 -10.13 -17.19
N SER A 99 -4.04 -11.35 -17.50
CA SER A 99 -4.72 -12.59 -17.11
C SER A 99 -4.82 -12.79 -15.58
N ALA A 100 -4.04 -12.06 -14.79
CA ALA A 100 -4.03 -12.16 -13.34
C ALA A 100 -4.53 -10.89 -12.63
N TYR A 101 -4.58 -9.74 -13.31
CA TYR A 101 -5.10 -8.51 -12.69
C TYR A 101 -6.51 -8.10 -13.13
N LEU A 102 -7.00 -8.61 -14.27
CA LEU A 102 -8.36 -8.34 -14.70
C LEU A 102 -9.34 -9.21 -13.91
N TYR A 103 -10.33 -8.59 -13.29
CA TYR A 103 -11.47 -9.31 -12.75
C TYR A 103 -12.40 -9.75 -13.89
N ALA A 104 -13.12 -10.86 -13.68
CA ALA A 104 -14.17 -11.35 -14.56
C ALA A 104 -15.45 -10.47 -14.46
N LEU A 105 -15.28 -9.17 -14.66
CA LEU A 105 -16.31 -8.15 -14.71
C LEU A 105 -16.38 -7.59 -16.13
N PRO A 106 -17.49 -6.93 -16.52
CA PRO A 106 -17.56 -6.19 -17.77
C PRO A 106 -16.33 -5.28 -17.97
N TYR A 107 -15.68 -5.41 -19.12
CA TYR A 107 -14.36 -4.79 -19.38
C TYR A 107 -14.37 -3.26 -19.35
N ASN A 108 -15.55 -2.64 -19.48
CA ASN A 108 -15.74 -1.20 -19.35
C ASN A 108 -15.35 -0.66 -17.96
N PHE A 109 -15.54 -1.44 -16.88
CA PHE A 109 -15.12 -1.06 -15.54
C PHE A 109 -13.60 -0.95 -15.40
N TYR A 110 -12.85 -1.84 -16.07
CA TYR A 110 -11.41 -1.67 -16.19
C TYR A 110 -11.07 -0.43 -17.00
N ARG A 111 -11.68 -0.26 -18.18
CA ARG A 111 -11.34 0.85 -19.09
C ARG A 111 -11.61 2.24 -18.50
N ARG A 112 -12.76 2.42 -17.84
CA ARG A 112 -13.22 3.72 -17.31
C ARG A 112 -12.72 3.98 -15.91
N ASP A 113 -12.90 3.01 -15.02
CA ASP A 113 -12.72 3.20 -13.58
C ASP A 113 -11.43 2.56 -13.06
N LYS A 114 -10.67 1.89 -13.95
CA LYS A 114 -9.42 1.20 -13.60
C LYS A 114 -9.62 0.17 -12.49
N ILE A 115 -10.75 -0.53 -12.50
CA ILE A 115 -11.01 -1.67 -11.61
C ILE A 115 -10.15 -2.85 -12.06
N ARG A 116 -9.13 -3.15 -11.27
CA ARG A 116 -8.16 -4.24 -11.46
C ARG A 116 -7.52 -4.61 -10.15
N LYS A 117 -6.84 -5.76 -10.10
CA LYS A 117 -5.89 -6.08 -9.03
C LYS A 117 -4.71 -5.11 -9.09
N TYR A 118 -4.49 -4.40 -7.98
CA TYR A 118 -3.29 -3.59 -7.77
C TYR A 118 -2.29 -4.31 -6.86
N GLY A 119 -2.77 -4.93 -5.79
CA GLY A 119 -1.92 -5.54 -4.77
C GLY A 119 -1.22 -4.51 -3.86
N PHE A 120 -0.92 -4.92 -2.63
CA PHE A 120 -0.28 -4.07 -1.63
C PHE A 120 0.82 -4.85 -0.89
N HIS A 121 1.52 -4.17 0.03
CA HIS A 121 2.74 -4.68 0.67
C HIS A 121 3.87 -4.97 -0.33
N GLY A 122 3.85 -4.35 -1.51
CA GLY A 122 4.83 -4.62 -2.57
C GLY A 122 6.26 -4.31 -2.16
N THR A 123 6.49 -3.29 -1.33
CA THR A 123 7.81 -2.97 -0.76
C THR A 123 8.33 -4.10 0.13
N SER A 124 7.47 -4.64 1.00
CA SER A 124 7.81 -5.76 1.87
C SER A 124 8.07 -7.03 1.07
N HIS A 125 7.18 -7.40 0.14
CA HIS A 125 7.34 -8.57 -0.74
C HIS A 125 8.60 -8.49 -1.59
N LYS A 126 8.90 -7.31 -2.17
CA LYS A 126 10.13 -7.08 -2.93
C LYS A 126 11.36 -7.27 -2.05
N TYR A 127 11.38 -6.67 -0.86
CA TYR A 127 12.50 -6.77 0.08
C TYR A 127 12.78 -8.22 0.47
N VAL A 128 11.77 -8.95 0.95
CA VAL A 128 11.98 -10.34 1.42
C VAL A 128 12.30 -11.30 0.28
N ALA A 129 11.78 -11.06 -0.94
CA ALA A 129 12.16 -11.84 -2.13
C ALA A 129 13.64 -11.66 -2.47
N LEU A 130 14.14 -10.41 -2.45
CA LEU A 130 15.56 -10.12 -2.67
C LEU A 130 16.42 -10.72 -1.55
N LYS A 131 15.99 -10.59 -0.29
CA LYS A 131 16.73 -11.15 0.85
C LYS A 131 16.78 -12.68 0.80
N ALA A 132 15.70 -13.34 0.38
CA ALA A 132 15.70 -14.78 0.17
C ALA A 132 16.70 -15.19 -0.92
N ALA A 133 16.81 -14.42 -2.01
CA ALA A 133 17.82 -14.69 -3.05
C ALA A 133 19.25 -14.58 -2.54
N GLU A 134 19.54 -13.58 -1.69
CA GLU A 134 20.84 -13.45 -1.01
C GLU A 134 21.14 -14.65 -0.12
N ILE A 135 20.19 -15.05 0.73
CA ILE A 135 20.34 -16.20 1.65
C ILE A 135 20.57 -17.49 0.87
N LEU A 136 19.81 -17.71 -0.20
CA LEU A 136 19.93 -18.88 -1.07
C LEU A 136 21.16 -18.83 -1.97
N ARG A 137 21.90 -17.71 -1.99
CA ARG A 137 23.06 -17.46 -2.85
C ARG A 137 22.77 -17.75 -4.33
N LYS A 138 21.55 -17.41 -4.77
CA LYS A 138 21.09 -17.64 -6.14
C LYS A 138 20.61 -16.33 -6.75
N PRO A 139 20.90 -16.05 -8.04
CA PRO A 139 20.36 -14.89 -8.73
C PRO A 139 18.82 -14.89 -8.66
N ILE A 140 18.22 -13.76 -8.28
CA ILE A 140 16.76 -13.63 -8.16
C ILE A 140 16.03 -13.99 -9.47
N THR A 141 16.68 -13.79 -10.61
CA THR A 141 16.17 -14.13 -11.96
C THR A 141 15.98 -15.63 -12.18
N LYS A 142 16.66 -16.48 -11.41
CA LYS A 142 16.55 -17.96 -11.46
C LYS A 142 15.58 -18.52 -10.41
N LEU A 143 14.96 -17.69 -9.58
CA LEU A 143 14.12 -18.13 -8.48
C LEU A 143 12.62 -17.98 -8.79
N LYS A 144 11.84 -18.91 -8.23
CA LYS A 144 10.39 -18.83 -8.08
C LYS A 144 10.12 -18.87 -6.57
N LEU A 145 9.55 -17.80 -6.03
CA LEU A 145 9.34 -17.62 -4.61
C LEU A 145 7.87 -17.34 -4.34
N ILE A 146 7.42 -17.79 -3.17
CA ILE A 146 6.16 -17.36 -2.57
C ILE A 146 6.55 -16.56 -1.33
N THR A 147 6.16 -15.28 -1.28
CA THR A 147 6.43 -14.42 -0.14
C THR A 147 5.16 -14.20 0.65
N CYS A 148 5.24 -14.43 1.97
CA CYS A 148 4.09 -14.34 2.88
C CYS A 148 4.32 -13.18 3.85
N HIS A 149 3.54 -12.11 3.71
CA HIS A 149 3.52 -11.00 4.65
C HIS A 149 2.33 -11.19 5.58
N LEU A 150 2.58 -11.62 6.82
CA LEU A 150 1.55 -11.99 7.79
C LEU A 150 1.64 -11.08 9.01
N GLY A 151 0.82 -10.02 9.00
CA GLY A 151 0.69 -9.07 10.11
C GLY A 151 -0.78 -8.72 10.33
N ASN A 152 -1.07 -7.51 10.82
CA ASN A 152 -2.47 -7.10 10.97
C ASN A 152 -3.22 -7.05 9.62
N GLY A 153 -2.50 -6.72 8.54
CA GLY A 153 -2.90 -7.02 7.15
C GLY A 153 -2.05 -8.17 6.61
N CYS A 154 -2.69 -9.13 5.96
CA CYS A 154 -2.01 -10.32 5.42
C CYS A 154 -2.06 -10.34 3.91
N SER A 155 -0.95 -10.71 3.26
CA SER A 155 -0.95 -10.95 1.82
C SER A 155 0.14 -11.93 1.40
N ILE A 156 -0.11 -12.68 0.34
CA ILE A 156 0.86 -13.58 -0.28
C ILE A 156 1.13 -13.11 -1.70
N THR A 157 2.39 -13.16 -2.14
CA THR A 157 2.79 -12.80 -3.50
C THR A 157 3.56 -13.95 -4.16
N ALA A 158 3.18 -14.27 -5.39
CA ALA A 158 3.97 -15.13 -6.27
C ALA A 158 5.02 -14.27 -6.99
N VAL A 159 6.29 -14.57 -6.76
CA VAL A 159 7.43 -13.86 -7.35
C VAL A 159 8.17 -14.81 -8.29
N LYS A 160 8.29 -14.44 -9.56
CA LYS A 160 9.03 -15.20 -10.58
C LYS A 160 10.12 -14.33 -11.17
N GLY A 161 11.37 -14.75 -11.02
CA GLY A 161 12.51 -13.99 -11.55
C GLY A 161 12.63 -12.58 -10.98
N GLY A 162 12.20 -12.37 -9.72
CA GLY A 162 12.20 -11.05 -9.07
C GLY A 162 11.05 -10.13 -9.44
N LYS A 163 10.09 -10.60 -10.24
CA LYS A 163 8.87 -9.86 -10.62
C LYS A 163 7.66 -10.46 -9.92
N SER A 164 6.72 -9.62 -9.47
CA SER A 164 5.43 -10.08 -8.96
C SER A 164 4.55 -10.51 -10.13
N ILE A 165 4.12 -11.77 -10.12
CA ILE A 165 3.25 -12.33 -11.16
C ILE A 165 1.81 -12.54 -10.68
N ASN A 166 1.60 -12.59 -9.36
CA ASN A 166 0.28 -12.58 -8.72
C ASN A 166 0.41 -12.16 -7.26
N THR A 167 -0.67 -11.70 -6.65
CA THR A 167 -0.75 -11.38 -5.22
C THR A 167 -2.19 -11.55 -4.71
N SER A 168 -2.33 -11.89 -3.43
CA SER A 168 -3.64 -12.17 -2.84
C SER A 168 -4.52 -10.93 -2.74
N MET A 169 -3.94 -9.77 -2.38
CA MET A 169 -4.71 -8.53 -2.33
C MET A 169 -5.11 -8.03 -3.71
N GLY A 170 -6.15 -7.22 -3.73
CA GLY A 170 -6.94 -6.92 -4.91
C GLY A 170 -6.84 -5.49 -5.41
N PHE A 171 -8.00 -5.01 -5.85
CA PHE A 171 -8.33 -3.61 -6.03
C PHE A 171 -8.13 -2.81 -4.74
N THR A 172 -8.46 -3.42 -3.61
CA THR A 172 -8.27 -2.88 -2.26
C THR A 172 -7.52 -3.87 -1.37
N PRO A 173 -7.03 -3.46 -0.18
CA PRO A 173 -6.42 -4.36 0.78
C PRO A 173 -7.41 -5.34 1.47
N LEU A 174 -8.66 -5.44 1.01
CA LEU A 174 -9.66 -6.34 1.60
C LEU A 174 -9.58 -7.76 1.05
N GLU A 175 -9.33 -7.93 -0.25
CA GLU A 175 -9.24 -9.24 -0.93
C GLU A 175 -8.06 -10.07 -0.38
N GLY A 176 -8.22 -11.39 -0.40
CA GLY A 176 -7.21 -12.38 -0.12
C GLY A 176 -7.42 -13.06 1.23
N LEU A 177 -6.35 -13.08 2.03
CA LEU A 177 -6.32 -13.82 3.29
C LEU A 177 -7.24 -13.23 4.35
N VAL A 178 -7.64 -14.08 5.31
CA VAL A 178 -8.11 -13.62 6.63
C VAL A 178 -7.02 -12.77 7.29
N MET A 179 -7.40 -11.66 7.90
CA MET A 179 -6.48 -10.71 8.55
C MET A 179 -6.96 -10.37 9.98
N GLY A 180 -6.34 -9.39 10.64
CA GLY A 180 -6.71 -9.02 12.00
C GLY A 180 -8.19 -8.60 12.11
N THR A 181 -8.62 -7.64 11.30
CA THR A 181 -10.00 -7.11 11.31
C THR A 181 -10.71 -7.19 9.96
N ARG A 182 -10.03 -7.69 8.92
CA ARG A 182 -10.55 -7.76 7.55
C ARG A 182 -11.02 -9.17 7.23
N SER A 183 -12.14 -9.28 6.52
CA SER A 183 -12.71 -10.57 6.14
C SER A 183 -11.78 -11.41 5.27
N GLY A 184 -11.02 -10.77 4.37
CA GLY A 184 -10.43 -11.49 3.25
C GLY A 184 -11.50 -11.85 2.22
N ASP A 185 -11.21 -12.88 1.44
CA ASP A 185 -12.11 -13.44 0.44
C ASP A 185 -13.36 -14.04 1.07
N ILE A 186 -14.51 -13.60 0.57
CA ILE A 186 -15.83 -14.14 0.86
C ILE A 186 -16.63 -14.18 -0.43
N ASP A 187 -17.72 -14.94 -0.47
CA ASP A 187 -18.67 -14.88 -1.57
C ASP A 187 -19.26 -13.46 -1.69
N PRO A 188 -19.12 -12.77 -2.85
CA PRO A 188 -19.69 -11.44 -3.07
C PRO A 188 -21.21 -11.37 -2.81
N ALA A 189 -21.96 -12.47 -2.98
CA ALA A 189 -23.40 -12.51 -2.73
C ALA A 189 -23.76 -12.31 -1.25
N ILE A 190 -22.86 -12.67 -0.32
CA ILE A 190 -23.05 -12.45 1.13
C ILE A 190 -23.20 -10.95 1.44
N VAL A 191 -22.49 -10.10 0.71
CA VAL A 191 -22.56 -8.64 0.89
C VAL A 191 -23.99 -8.14 0.70
N PHE A 192 -24.61 -8.50 -0.43
CA PHE A 192 -25.98 -8.09 -0.75
C PHE A 192 -27.01 -8.74 0.18
N TYR A 193 -26.80 -10.01 0.55
CA TYR A 193 -27.65 -10.68 1.53
C TYR A 193 -27.67 -9.95 2.87
N LEU A 194 -26.49 -9.57 3.40
CA LEU A 194 -26.39 -8.86 4.68
C LEU A 194 -26.98 -7.45 4.59
N MET A 195 -26.75 -6.73 3.50
CA MET A 195 -27.37 -5.42 3.27
C MET A 195 -28.89 -5.51 3.36
N ASN A 196 -29.49 -6.46 2.63
CA ASN A 196 -30.93 -6.62 2.57
C ASN A 196 -31.51 -7.14 3.90
N LYS A 197 -30.92 -8.21 4.45
CA LYS A 197 -31.45 -8.88 5.65
C LYS A 197 -31.31 -8.05 6.92
N LYS A 198 -30.25 -7.23 7.02
CA LYS A 198 -29.93 -6.42 8.21
C LYS A 198 -30.12 -4.93 7.98
N ASN A 199 -30.65 -4.53 6.83
CA ASN A 199 -30.83 -3.14 6.40
C ASN A 199 -29.54 -2.30 6.60
N LEU A 200 -28.40 -2.86 6.18
CA LEU A 200 -27.09 -2.20 6.33
C LEU A 200 -26.81 -1.31 5.13
N SER A 201 -26.37 -0.08 5.40
CA SER A 201 -25.85 0.81 4.37
C SER A 201 -24.48 0.34 3.86
N VAL A 202 -24.07 0.84 2.68
CA VAL A 202 -22.75 0.60 2.10
C VAL A 202 -21.63 0.90 3.10
N ALA A 203 -21.72 2.02 3.83
CA ALA A 203 -20.73 2.38 4.84
C ALA A 203 -20.68 1.39 6.03
N LYS A 204 -21.84 0.85 6.46
CA LYS A 204 -21.90 -0.14 7.53
C LYS A 204 -21.28 -1.48 7.09
N ILE A 205 -21.50 -1.88 5.84
CA ILE A 205 -20.86 -3.06 5.25
C ILE A 205 -19.35 -2.88 5.10
N ASP A 206 -18.90 -1.74 4.57
CA ASP A 206 -17.46 -1.47 4.43
C ASP A 206 -16.76 -1.55 5.80
N ASN A 207 -17.35 -0.94 6.82
CA ASN A 207 -16.87 -1.03 8.18
C ASN A 207 -16.94 -2.46 8.75
N LEU A 208 -18.01 -3.21 8.48
CA LEU A 208 -18.13 -4.61 8.88
C LEU A 208 -16.98 -5.45 8.31
N LEU A 209 -16.74 -5.35 7.01
CA LEU A 209 -15.75 -6.15 6.29
C LEU A 209 -14.31 -5.73 6.62
N ASN A 210 -14.04 -4.44 6.86
CA ASN A 210 -12.69 -3.94 7.13
C ASN A 210 -12.29 -3.88 8.61
N LYS A 211 -13.26 -3.74 9.53
CA LYS A 211 -12.99 -3.40 10.94
C LYS A 211 -13.62 -4.35 11.95
N LYS A 212 -14.62 -5.14 11.57
CA LYS A 212 -15.35 -6.03 12.47
C LYS A 212 -15.35 -7.50 12.03
N SER A 213 -14.54 -7.84 11.03
CA SER A 213 -14.40 -9.19 10.48
C SER A 213 -13.02 -9.73 10.82
N GLY A 214 -12.51 -10.69 10.03
CA GLY A 214 -11.18 -11.27 10.26
C GLY A 214 -11.11 -12.06 11.56
N LEU A 215 -9.91 -12.21 12.09
CA LEU A 215 -9.66 -12.91 13.35
C LEU A 215 -10.49 -12.31 14.49
N LEU A 216 -10.59 -10.98 14.57
CA LEU A 216 -11.42 -10.27 15.55
C LEU A 216 -12.89 -10.70 15.49
N GLY A 217 -13.47 -10.74 14.28
CA GLY A 217 -14.86 -11.13 14.11
C GLY A 217 -15.09 -12.63 14.39
N MET A 218 -14.08 -13.46 14.18
CA MET A 218 -14.17 -14.92 14.38
C MET A 218 -13.94 -15.35 15.83
N SER A 219 -13.12 -14.63 16.59
CA SER A 219 -12.81 -14.96 17.99
C SER A 219 -13.88 -14.51 18.98
N GLY A 220 -14.70 -13.52 18.62
CA GLY A 220 -15.47 -12.71 19.58
C GLY A 220 -14.59 -11.67 20.28
#